data_AF-A0A8W8KBB8-F1
#
_entry.id   AF-A0A8W8KBB8-F1
#
_cell.length_a   1.000
_cell.length_b   1.000
_cell.length_c   1.000
_cell.angle_alpha   90.00
_cell.angle_beta   90.00
_cell.angle_gamma   90.00
#
_symmetry.space_group_name_H-M   'P 1'
#
loop_
_entity.id
_entity.type
_entity.pdbx_description
1 polymer ?
#
loop_
_entity_poly.entity_id
_entity_poly.type
_entity_poly.pdbx_seq_one_letter_code
_entity_poly.pdbx_strand_id
1 'polypeptide(L)'
;CTYKGTLHQEGEMWTDGCEKNCTCPKDQSGIAQCVPRCPVYQGLPSQCHVVKQPGQCCGQVYCNFTGMITCNYKGKDYVVGDKWDDGCDLSCECLANGAYSCKQKCVNHWNIPKSICSLAEPEPGCCCQVPKCPSYVVIQYPQGYGPEVCTPTR
;
A
#
# COMPACT_ATOMS: atom_id res chain seq x y z
N CYS A 1 -25.08 -24.45 37.33
CA CYS A 1 -24.85 -23.08 37.82
C CYS A 1 -25.90 -22.15 37.25
N THR A 2 -26.22 -21.05 37.92
CA THR A 2 -27.21 -20.07 37.43
C THR A 2 -26.49 -18.84 36.89
N TYR A 3 -26.77 -18.47 35.64
CA TYR A 3 -26.18 -17.29 34.99
C TYR A 3 -27.29 -16.44 34.36
N LYS A 4 -27.37 -15.15 34.75
CA LYS A 4 -28.42 -14.20 34.30
C LYS A 4 -29.86 -14.75 34.36
N GLY A 5 -30.17 -15.58 35.36
CA GLY A 5 -31.49 -16.20 35.55
C GLY A 5 -31.72 -17.51 34.80
N THR A 6 -30.77 -17.97 34.00
CA THR A 6 -30.81 -19.27 33.29
C THR A 6 -30.01 -20.33 34.05
N LEU A 7 -30.55 -21.54 34.16
CA LEU A 7 -29.86 -22.68 34.74
C LEU A 7 -29.04 -23.39 33.66
N HIS A 8 -27.73 -23.50 33.88
CA HIS A 8 -26.79 -24.24 33.03
C HIS A 8 -26.32 -25.52 33.73
N GLN A 9 -26.17 -26.59 32.95
CA GLN A 9 -25.71 -27.89 33.42
C GLN A 9 -24.21 -27.90 33.69
N GLU A 10 -23.74 -28.81 34.55
CA GLU A 10 -22.32 -28.97 34.83
C GLU A 10 -21.53 -29.42 33.58
N GLY A 11 -20.45 -28.71 33.27
CA GLY A 11 -19.65 -28.88 32.06
C GLY A 11 -20.19 -28.13 30.83
N GLU A 12 -21.33 -27.46 30.93
CA GLU A 12 -21.89 -26.67 29.83
C GLU A 12 -20.99 -25.47 29.50
N MET A 13 -20.90 -25.14 28.21
CA MET A 13 -20.20 -23.96 27.70
C MET A 13 -21.14 -23.17 26.81
N TRP A 14 -21.15 -21.85 26.98
CA TRP A 14 -22.00 -20.96 26.19
C TRP A 14 -21.33 -19.61 25.95
N THR A 15 -21.90 -18.85 25.04
CA THR A 15 -21.44 -17.52 24.67
C THR A 15 -22.45 -16.48 25.12
N ASP A 16 -22.02 -15.52 25.94
CA ASP A 16 -22.82 -14.36 26.34
C ASP A 16 -22.57 -13.24 25.32
N GLY A 17 -23.32 -13.31 24.22
CA GLY A 17 -23.18 -12.39 23.09
C GLY A 17 -21.75 -12.35 22.54
N CYS A 18 -21.25 -11.14 22.28
CA CYS A 18 -19.87 -10.90 21.86
C CYS A 18 -18.91 -10.61 23.02
N GLU A 19 -19.37 -10.65 24.27
CA GLU A 19 -18.58 -10.18 25.41
C GLU A 19 -17.74 -11.31 26.00
N LYS A 20 -18.37 -12.45 26.31
CA LYS A 20 -17.73 -13.50 27.10
C LYS A 20 -18.04 -14.91 26.59
N ASN A 21 -17.06 -15.79 26.76
CA ASN A 21 -17.26 -17.23 26.73
C ASN A 21 -17.35 -17.70 28.18
N CYS A 22 -18.44 -18.38 28.50
CA CYS A 22 -18.73 -18.83 29.85
C CYS A 22 -18.77 -20.36 29.91
N THR A 23 -18.43 -20.90 31.06
CA THR A 23 -18.56 -22.32 31.38
C THR A 23 -19.11 -22.53 32.78
N CYS A 24 -19.82 -23.64 32.94
CA CYS A 24 -20.26 -24.13 34.23
C CYS A 24 -19.29 -25.22 34.70
N PRO A 25 -18.31 -24.92 35.56
CA PRO A 25 -17.34 -25.90 36.01
C PRO A 25 -18.00 -27.04 36.81
N LYS A 26 -17.38 -28.22 36.79
CA LYS A 26 -17.78 -29.40 37.58
C LYS A 26 -17.20 -29.38 39.00
N ASP A 27 -17.09 -28.19 39.59
CA ASP A 27 -16.43 -27.97 40.90
C ASP A 27 -17.43 -27.76 42.05
N GLN A 28 -18.73 -27.97 41.80
CA GLN A 28 -19.83 -27.79 42.75
C GLN A 28 -19.95 -26.38 43.36
N SER A 29 -19.18 -25.40 42.86
CA SER A 29 -19.28 -24.00 43.33
C SER A 29 -20.63 -23.38 43.00
N GLY A 30 -21.29 -23.87 41.95
CA GLY A 30 -22.51 -23.29 41.40
C GLY A 30 -22.27 -21.97 40.66
N ILE A 31 -21.01 -21.55 40.46
CA ILE A 31 -20.62 -20.27 39.88
C ILE A 31 -20.18 -20.46 38.43
N ALA A 32 -20.73 -19.66 37.51
CA ALA A 32 -20.28 -19.64 36.12
C ALA A 32 -18.92 -18.93 36.00
N GLN A 33 -17.97 -19.54 35.28
CA GLN A 33 -16.67 -18.93 34.97
C GLN A 33 -16.72 -18.35 33.56
N CYS A 34 -16.48 -17.05 33.44
CA CYS A 34 -16.54 -16.35 32.15
C CYS A 34 -15.23 -15.65 31.85
N VAL A 35 -14.73 -15.84 30.63
CA VAL A 35 -13.55 -15.14 30.10
C VAL A 35 -13.96 -14.22 28.96
N PRO A 36 -13.30 -13.06 28.78
CA PRO A 36 -13.53 -12.23 27.60
C PRO A 36 -13.39 -13.04 26.33
N ARG A 37 -14.35 -12.89 25.41
CA ARG A 37 -14.30 -13.57 24.11
C ARG A 37 -13.19 -13.01 23.22
N CYS A 38 -12.94 -11.71 23.34
CA CYS A 38 -12.02 -10.99 22.47
C CYS A 38 -10.63 -10.87 23.09
N PRO A 39 -9.57 -10.97 22.26
CA PRO A 39 -8.21 -10.75 22.72
C PRO A 39 -8.02 -9.32 23.20
N VAL A 40 -7.21 -9.16 24.25
CA VAL A 40 -6.76 -7.86 24.73
C VAL A 40 -5.39 -7.59 24.13
N TYR A 41 -5.29 -6.56 23.30
CA TYR A 41 -4.02 -6.14 22.69
C TYR A 41 -3.34 -5.11 23.59
N GLN A 42 -2.13 -5.40 24.05
CA GLN A 42 -1.30 -4.49 24.84
C GLN A 42 0.01 -4.20 24.10
N GLY A 43 0.58 -3.01 24.31
CA GLY A 43 1.86 -2.63 23.71
C GLY A 43 1.82 -2.48 22.19
N LEU A 44 0.66 -2.12 21.62
CA LEU A 44 0.58 -1.85 20.18
C LEU A 44 1.45 -0.64 19.82
N PRO A 45 2.25 -0.73 18.74
CA PRO A 45 2.95 0.43 18.18
C PRO A 45 1.97 1.56 17.82
N SER A 46 2.43 2.82 17.81
CA SER A 46 1.59 4.00 17.55
C SER A 46 0.89 4.00 16.18
N GLN A 47 1.44 3.25 15.22
CA GLN A 47 0.90 3.06 13.88
C GLN A 47 -0.18 1.97 13.78
N CYS A 48 -0.45 1.27 14.89
CA CYS A 48 -1.41 0.18 14.96
C CYS A 48 -2.65 0.60 15.75
N HIS A 49 -3.83 0.23 15.27
CA HIS A 49 -5.10 0.44 15.95
C HIS A 49 -6.01 -0.76 15.79
N VAL A 50 -6.92 -0.93 16.75
CA VAL A 50 -7.88 -2.05 16.74
C VAL A 50 -9.14 -1.60 16.02
N VAL A 51 -9.48 -2.27 14.90
CA VAL A 51 -10.66 -1.97 14.08
C VAL A 51 -11.68 -3.09 14.23
N LYS A 52 -12.94 -2.73 14.53
CA LYS A 52 -14.07 -3.66 14.57
C LYS A 52 -14.87 -3.54 13.28
N GLN A 53 -14.77 -4.56 12.41
CA GLN A 53 -15.51 -4.59 11.15
C GLN A 53 -17.00 -4.93 11.38
N PRO A 54 -17.92 -4.49 10.50
CA PRO A 54 -19.33 -4.84 10.58
C PRO A 54 -19.54 -6.36 10.63
N GLY A 55 -20.35 -6.83 11.58
CA GLY A 55 -20.63 -8.26 11.77
C GLY A 55 -19.57 -9.06 12.55
N GLN A 56 -18.42 -8.47 12.88
CA GLN A 56 -17.38 -9.13 13.69
C GLN A 56 -17.58 -8.85 15.18
N CYS A 57 -17.45 -9.88 16.03
CA CYS A 57 -17.51 -9.70 17.50
C CYS A 57 -16.29 -8.95 18.03
N CYS A 58 -15.09 -9.29 17.53
CA CYS A 58 -13.82 -8.81 18.06
C CYS A 58 -13.12 -7.87 17.08
N GLY A 59 -12.42 -6.88 17.63
CA GLY A 59 -11.55 -6.02 16.85
C GLY A 59 -10.30 -6.75 16.38
N GLN A 60 -9.86 -6.42 15.18
CA GLN A 60 -8.60 -6.89 14.60
C GLN A 60 -7.59 -5.75 14.60
N VAL A 61 -6.31 -6.07 14.81
CA VAL A 61 -5.24 -5.07 14.76
C VAL A 61 -4.96 -4.73 13.30
N TYR A 62 -5.01 -3.44 12.98
CA TYR A 62 -4.62 -2.89 11.70
C TYR A 62 -3.48 -1.90 11.91
N CYS A 63 -2.39 -2.07 11.16
CA CYS A 63 -1.21 -1.21 11.27
C CYS A 63 -0.92 -0.51 9.95
N ASN A 64 -0.72 0.81 10.00
CA ASN A 64 -0.37 1.61 8.84
C ASN A 64 1.11 2.03 8.91
N PHE A 65 1.97 1.24 8.28
CA PHE A 65 3.41 1.50 8.22
C PHE A 65 3.84 2.38 7.03
N THR A 66 2.89 2.83 6.20
CA THR A 66 3.17 3.50 4.92
C THR A 66 3.95 4.81 5.11
N GLY A 67 3.82 5.46 6.26
CA GLY A 67 4.57 6.67 6.61
C GLY A 67 5.89 6.44 7.38
N MET A 68 6.24 5.18 7.66
CA MET A 68 7.49 4.83 8.35
C MET A 68 8.57 4.29 7.42
N ILE A 69 8.17 3.83 6.24
CA ILE A 69 9.10 3.33 5.22
C ILE A 69 9.43 4.51 4.32
N THR A 70 10.70 4.89 4.30
CA THR A 70 11.20 5.95 3.44
C THR A 70 12.27 5.41 2.49
N CYS A 71 12.31 5.97 1.29
CA CYS A 71 13.38 5.79 0.35
C CYS A 71 14.30 6.99 0.43
N ASN A 72 15.53 6.79 0.90
CA ASN A 72 16.53 7.85 0.89
C ASN A 72 17.17 7.93 -0.51
N TYR A 73 17.01 9.08 -1.17
CA TYR A 73 17.60 9.35 -2.49
C TYR A 73 18.33 10.69 -2.46
N LYS A 74 19.66 10.65 -2.70
CA LYS A 74 20.55 11.83 -2.64
C LYS A 74 20.38 12.67 -1.36
N GLY A 75 20.17 12.02 -0.22
CA GLY A 75 20.02 12.68 1.08
C GLY A 75 18.62 13.29 1.34
N LYS A 76 17.66 13.11 0.43
CA LYS A 76 16.26 13.46 0.63
C LYS A 76 15.44 12.18 0.86
N ASP A 77 14.55 12.22 1.83
CA ASP A 77 13.63 11.13 2.11
C ASP A 77 12.33 11.31 1.33
N TYR A 78 11.89 10.21 0.73
CA TYR A 78 10.62 10.08 0.02
C TYR A 78 9.78 9.02 0.70
N VAL A 79 8.48 9.25 0.86
CA VAL A 79 7.57 8.26 1.43
C VAL A 79 7.13 7.26 0.36
N VAL A 80 6.68 6.08 0.77
CA VAL A 80 6.18 5.05 -0.16
C VAL A 80 5.11 5.63 -1.09
N GLY A 81 5.28 5.41 -2.39
CA GLY A 81 4.39 5.92 -3.44
C GLY A 81 4.76 7.31 -3.97
N ASP A 82 5.68 8.03 -3.34
CA ASP A 82 6.21 9.27 -3.89
C ASP A 82 6.86 9.01 -5.24
N LYS A 83 6.64 9.95 -6.17
CA LYS A 83 7.26 9.98 -7.49
C LYS A 83 8.02 11.27 -7.66
N TRP A 84 9.24 11.17 -8.18
CA TRP A 84 10.08 12.33 -8.42
C TRP A 84 10.94 12.14 -9.66
N ASP A 85 11.37 13.26 -10.22
CA ASP A 85 12.34 13.27 -11.30
C ASP A 85 13.71 13.70 -10.79
N ASP A 86 14.76 13.01 -11.22
CA ASP A 86 16.14 13.46 -11.08
C ASP A 86 16.53 14.17 -12.39
N GLY A 87 16.19 15.45 -12.44
CA GLY A 87 16.36 16.27 -13.64
C GLY A 87 15.62 15.71 -14.85
N CYS A 88 16.34 15.63 -15.97
CA CYS A 88 15.83 15.10 -17.24
C CYS A 88 16.23 13.64 -17.49
N ASP A 89 16.98 13.02 -16.59
CA ASP A 89 17.56 11.70 -16.84
C ASP A 89 16.67 10.57 -16.32
N LEU A 90 16.16 10.71 -15.08
CA LEU A 90 15.44 9.64 -14.40
C LEU A 90 14.09 10.10 -13.87
N SER A 91 13.11 9.20 -13.93
CA SER A 91 11.85 9.27 -13.20
C SER A 91 11.80 8.11 -12.23
N CYS A 92 11.58 8.41 -10.95
CA CYS A 92 11.74 7.49 -9.85
C CYS A 92 10.45 7.37 -9.03
N GLU A 93 10.27 6.22 -8.36
CA GLU A 93 9.18 5.93 -7.45
C GLU A 93 9.71 5.21 -6.19
N CYS A 94 9.21 5.60 -5.01
CA CYS A 94 9.53 4.93 -3.75
C CYS A 94 8.62 3.72 -3.53
N LEU A 95 9.21 2.55 -3.29
CA LEU A 95 8.51 1.28 -3.15
C LEU A 95 8.29 0.91 -1.67
N ALA A 96 7.29 0.05 -1.44
CA ALA A 96 6.87 -0.35 -0.09
C ALA A 96 7.92 -1.16 0.70
N ASN A 97 9.00 -1.61 0.07
CA ASN A 97 10.11 -2.29 0.73
C ASN A 97 11.26 -1.35 1.12
N GLY A 98 11.09 -0.03 1.00
CA GLY A 98 12.12 0.97 1.30
C GLY A 98 13.16 1.15 0.20
N ALA A 99 13.04 0.42 -0.92
CA ALA A 99 13.83 0.64 -2.12
C ALA A 99 13.13 1.65 -3.04
N TYR A 100 13.88 2.33 -3.89
CA TYR A 100 13.34 3.14 -4.97
C TYR A 100 13.62 2.49 -6.33
N SER A 101 12.72 2.68 -7.29
CA SER A 101 12.88 2.27 -8.67
C SER A 101 12.95 3.49 -9.56
N CYS A 102 14.00 3.61 -10.38
CA CYS A 102 14.18 4.69 -11.33
C CYS A 102 14.23 4.14 -12.75
N LYS A 103 13.51 4.79 -13.66
CA LYS A 103 13.55 4.53 -15.11
C LYS A 103 14.11 5.75 -15.83
N GLN A 104 14.77 5.51 -16.96
CA GLN A 104 15.17 6.60 -17.86
C GLN A 104 13.92 7.32 -18.38
N LYS A 105 13.94 8.65 -18.38
CA LYS A 105 12.85 9.46 -18.94
C LYS A 105 12.87 9.39 -20.46
N CYS A 106 14.06 9.48 -21.03
CA CYS A 106 14.24 9.55 -22.48
C CYS A 106 14.62 8.21 -23.10
N VAL A 107 14.17 8.02 -24.34
CA VAL A 107 14.59 6.89 -25.17
C VAL A 107 16.02 7.16 -25.66
N ASN A 108 16.98 6.40 -25.13
CA ASN A 108 18.38 6.54 -25.52
C ASN A 108 18.68 5.93 -26.90
N HIS A 109 17.89 4.94 -27.33
CA HIS A 109 18.10 4.23 -28.60
C HIS A 109 16.82 4.21 -29.44
N TRP A 110 16.73 5.13 -30.40
CA TRP A 110 15.62 5.23 -31.33
C TRP A 110 15.81 4.32 -32.55
N ASN A 111 14.90 3.37 -32.72
CA ASN A 111 14.80 2.57 -33.93
C ASN A 111 13.86 3.25 -34.94
N ILE A 112 14.37 4.24 -35.67
CA ILE A 112 13.62 5.02 -36.66
C ILE A 112 14.28 4.99 -38.04
N PRO A 113 13.50 5.08 -39.15
CA PRO A 113 14.06 5.13 -40.50
C PRO A 113 14.82 6.45 -40.74
N LYS A 114 16.15 6.42 -40.59
CA LYS A 114 17.02 7.61 -40.68
C LYS A 114 17.00 8.32 -42.04
N SER A 115 16.47 7.69 -43.09
CA SER A 115 16.34 8.28 -44.42
C SER A 115 15.19 9.30 -44.53
N ILE A 116 14.16 9.18 -43.68
CA ILE A 116 12.95 10.02 -43.74
C ILE A 116 12.56 10.64 -42.39
N CYS A 117 13.22 10.24 -41.30
CA CYS A 117 12.98 10.75 -39.96
C CYS A 117 14.25 11.35 -39.35
N SER A 118 14.08 12.40 -38.54
CA SER A 118 15.14 12.99 -37.73
C SER A 118 14.74 13.03 -36.26
N LEU A 119 15.70 13.13 -35.34
CA LEU A 119 15.40 13.47 -33.94
C LEU A 119 15.34 14.99 -33.83
N ALA A 120 14.21 15.52 -33.38
CA ALA A 120 14.07 16.94 -33.09
C ALA A 120 14.67 17.25 -31.72
N GLU A 121 15.31 18.40 -31.58
CA GLU A 121 15.74 18.90 -30.27
C GLU A 121 14.53 19.12 -29.36
N PRO A 122 14.68 18.93 -28.03
CA PRO A 122 13.59 19.16 -27.10
C PRO A 122 13.20 20.65 -27.10
N GLU A 123 11.90 20.94 -27.13
CA GLU A 123 11.42 22.31 -26.95
C GLU A 123 11.71 22.80 -25.51
N PRO A 124 11.75 24.13 -25.27
CA PRO A 124 11.96 24.66 -23.92
C PRO A 124 10.96 24.07 -22.91
N GLY A 125 11.48 23.42 -21.86
CA GLY A 125 10.66 22.72 -20.85
C GLY A 125 10.44 21.23 -21.13
N CYS A 126 10.84 20.73 -22.28
CA CYS A 126 10.91 19.29 -22.58
C CYS A 126 12.30 18.73 -22.26
N CYS A 127 12.34 17.46 -21.84
CA CYS A 127 13.61 16.75 -21.59
C CYS A 127 14.07 15.92 -22.80
N CYS A 128 13.14 15.33 -23.56
CA CYS A 128 13.48 14.25 -24.48
C CYS A 128 13.36 14.65 -25.95
N GLN A 129 14.31 14.19 -26.76
CA GLN A 129 14.22 14.29 -28.21
C GLN A 129 13.12 13.37 -28.73
N VAL A 130 12.35 13.87 -29.69
CA VAL A 130 11.25 13.12 -30.32
C VAL A 130 11.49 12.93 -31.81
N PRO A 131 11.10 11.79 -32.41
CA PRO A 131 11.21 11.60 -33.85
C PRO A 131 10.27 12.52 -34.61
N LYS A 132 10.82 13.29 -35.54
CA LYS A 132 10.11 14.07 -36.53
C LYS A 132 10.08 13.27 -37.84
N CYS A 133 8.93 12.72 -38.15
CA CYS A 133 8.68 11.89 -39.34
C CYS A 133 7.51 12.45 -40.16
N PRO A 134 7.40 12.10 -41.46
CA PRO A 134 6.19 12.32 -42.25
C PRO A 134 4.95 11.70 -41.60
N SER A 135 3.78 12.31 -41.80
CA SER A 135 2.51 11.93 -41.14
C SER A 135 2.05 10.50 -41.39
N TYR A 136 2.53 9.86 -42.45
CA TYR A 136 2.21 8.46 -42.78
C TYR A 136 3.11 7.44 -42.05
N VAL A 137 4.14 7.88 -41.32
CA VAL A 137 5.04 7.00 -40.57
C VAL A 137 4.49 6.79 -39.16
N VAL A 138 4.27 5.53 -38.78
CA VAL A 138 3.88 5.15 -37.42
C VAL A 138 5.14 4.93 -36.58
N ILE A 139 5.31 5.75 -35.53
CA ILE A 139 6.43 5.63 -34.59
C ILE A 139 6.09 4.55 -33.56
N GLN A 140 6.97 3.55 -33.44
CA GLN A 140 6.87 2.51 -32.41
C GLN A 140 7.73 2.90 -31.21
N TYR A 141 7.10 3.15 -30.07
CA TYR A 141 7.79 3.48 -28.83
C TYR A 141 8.22 2.19 -28.11
N PRO A 142 9.41 2.16 -27.48
CA PRO A 142 9.78 1.09 -26.59
C PRO A 142 8.78 0.97 -25.42
N GLN A 143 8.66 -0.22 -24.86
CA GLN A 143 7.75 -0.48 -23.74
C GLN A 143 8.05 0.45 -22.55
N GLY A 144 7.02 1.16 -22.08
CA GLY A 144 7.13 2.10 -20.97
C GLY A 144 7.45 3.54 -21.37
N TYR A 145 7.59 3.82 -22.66
CA TYR A 145 7.72 5.16 -23.25
C TYR A 145 6.51 5.47 -24.14
N GLY A 146 6.22 6.74 -24.33
CA GLY A 146 5.17 7.20 -25.22
C GLY A 146 5.46 8.58 -25.79
N PRO A 147 4.55 9.13 -26.60
CA PRO A 147 4.56 10.54 -26.93
C PRO A 147 4.21 11.31 -25.65
N GLU A 148 5.16 11.43 -24.73
CA GLU A 148 4.97 12.22 -23.52
C GLU A 148 4.62 13.65 -23.97
N VAL A 149 3.39 14.06 -23.65
CA VAL A 149 3.00 15.46 -23.77
C VAL A 149 3.91 16.19 -22.80
N CYS A 150 4.89 16.94 -23.33
CA CYS A 150 5.77 17.75 -22.49
C CYS A 150 4.88 18.59 -21.57
N THR A 151 4.81 18.23 -20.30
CA THR A 151 4.22 19.08 -19.29
C THR A 151 5.34 20.02 -18.86
N PRO A 152 5.22 21.34 -19.10
CA PRO A 152 6.20 22.28 -18.59
C PRO A 152 6.26 22.08 -17.07
N THR A 153 7.43 21.75 -16.55
CA THR A 153 7.69 21.74 -15.12
C THR A 153 7.50 23.19 -14.65
N ARG A 154 6.42 23.43 -13.90
CA ARG A 154 6.09 24.74 -13.32
C ARG A 154 6.94 25.02 -12.10
#